data_AF-A0A4Q8BCU8-F1
#
_entry.id   AF-A0A4Q8BCU8-F1
#
_cell.length_a   1.000
_cell.length_b   1.000
_cell.length_c   1.000
_cell.angle_alpha   90.00
_cell.angle_beta   90.00
_cell.angle_gamma   90.00
#
_symmetry.space_group_name_H-M   'P 1'
#
loop_
_entity.id
_entity.type
_entity.pdbx_description
1 polymer ?
#
loop_
_entity_poly.entity_id
_entity_poly.type
_entity_poly.pdbx_seq_one_letter_code
_entity_poly.pdbx_strand_id
1 'polypeptide(L)'
;MSPERPTTIGHTRSHGLPDSRTGEQYRTRADDLAQPGPQLIEAAALLLDELGQAFGVPEMGQLSRDGRIRRPYWASHGLRGPIVAWAEKNDIEVTDETI
;
A
#
# COMPACT_ATOMS: atom_id res chain seq x y z
N MET A 1 -32.09 2.51 31.83
CA MET A 1 -30.80 3.19 31.67
C MET A 1 -29.71 2.22 32.09
N SER A 2 -28.87 1.77 31.15
CA SER A 2 -27.68 0.96 31.41
C SER A 2 -26.52 1.59 30.61
N PRO A 3 -25.33 1.75 31.19
CA PRO A 3 -24.30 2.65 30.68
C PRO A 3 -23.51 2.05 29.52
N GLU A 4 -22.87 2.95 28.77
CA GLU A 4 -22.05 2.72 27.59
C GLU A 4 -21.05 1.57 27.71
N ARG A 5 -20.95 0.78 26.63
CA ARG A 5 -19.69 0.13 26.25
C ARG A 5 -19.46 0.36 24.76
N PRO A 6 -18.47 1.17 24.36
CA PRO A 6 -18.01 1.16 22.98
C PRO A 6 -17.38 -0.21 22.73
N THR A 7 -18.03 -1.02 21.89
CA THR A 7 -17.54 -2.36 21.57
C THR A 7 -16.62 -2.24 20.36
N THR A 8 -15.33 -2.21 20.65
CA THR A 8 -14.23 -2.07 19.69
C THR A 8 -13.85 -3.42 19.05
N ILE A 9 -13.53 -3.33 17.75
CA ILE A 9 -13.03 -4.33 16.77
C ILE A 9 -13.92 -5.57 16.54
N GLY A 10 -14.90 -5.36 15.66
CA GLY A 10 -15.04 -6.10 14.40
C GLY A 10 -14.77 -7.60 14.43
N HIS A 11 -15.76 -8.38 14.84
CA HIS A 11 -15.96 -9.73 14.34
C HIS A 11 -16.94 -9.67 13.16
N THR A 12 -16.45 -9.72 11.93
CA THR A 12 -17.30 -9.94 10.74
C THR A 12 -17.42 -11.44 10.47
N ARG A 13 -18.63 -11.98 10.70
CA ARG A 13 -19.04 -13.36 10.39
C ARG A 13 -19.42 -13.57 8.91
N SER A 14 -19.05 -12.64 8.03
CA SER A 14 -19.26 -12.73 6.59
C SER A 14 -17.90 -12.71 5.90
N HIS A 15 -17.69 -13.60 4.93
CA HIS A 15 -16.54 -13.52 4.03
C HIS A 15 -16.61 -12.18 3.28
N GLY A 16 -15.87 -11.20 3.76
CA GLY A 16 -15.82 -9.85 3.22
C GLY A 16 -14.47 -9.23 3.56
N LEU A 17 -13.94 -8.47 2.62
CA LEU A 17 -12.72 -7.69 2.80
C LEU A 17 -12.92 -6.74 4.01
N PRO A 18 -11.93 -6.58 4.91
CA PRO A 18 -12.02 -5.64 6.01
C PRO A 18 -12.34 -4.22 5.51
N ASP A 19 -13.10 -3.46 6.32
CA ASP A 19 -13.41 -2.07 6.02
C ASP A 19 -12.12 -1.23 5.98
N SER A 20 -11.97 -0.42 4.92
CA SER A 20 -10.83 0.49 4.72
C SER A 20 -10.69 1.44 5.90
N ARG A 21 -9.46 1.64 6.41
CA ARG A 21 -9.23 2.51 7.59
C ARG A 21 -9.50 3.99 7.30
N THR A 22 -9.40 4.40 6.04
CA THR A 22 -9.66 5.77 5.60
C THR A 22 -11.14 6.02 5.30
N GLY A 23 -11.96 4.97 5.15
CA GLY A 23 -13.29 5.07 4.54
C GLY A 23 -13.25 5.58 3.10
N GLU A 24 -12.07 5.73 2.50
CA GLU A 24 -11.90 6.25 1.15
C GLU A 24 -12.08 5.11 0.14
N GLN A 25 -13.08 5.28 -0.72
CA GLN A 25 -13.07 4.58 -2.00
C GLN A 25 -11.99 5.22 -2.87
N TYR A 26 -10.83 4.59 -2.95
CA TYR A 26 -9.77 5.03 -3.86
C TYR A 26 -10.28 4.92 -5.31
N ARG A 27 -10.54 6.09 -5.92
CA ARG A 27 -10.97 6.21 -7.31
C ARG A 27 -9.77 6.56 -8.16
N THR A 28 -9.12 5.55 -8.69
CA THR A 28 -8.13 5.70 -9.76
C THR A 28 -8.79 5.34 -11.08
N ARG A 29 -8.40 6.00 -12.19
CA ARG A 29 -8.89 5.59 -13.51
C ARG A 29 -8.23 4.26 -13.87
N ALA A 30 -9.01 3.32 -14.38
CA ALA A 30 -8.49 2.01 -14.81
C ALA A 30 -7.35 2.16 -15.85
N ASP A 31 -7.41 3.20 -16.68
CA ASP A 31 -6.36 3.51 -17.66
C ASP A 31 -5.03 3.90 -17.00
N ASP A 32 -5.08 4.58 -15.85
CA ASP A 32 -3.88 5.00 -15.09
C ASP A 32 -3.19 3.80 -14.40
N LEU A 33 -3.90 2.68 -14.23
CA LEU A 33 -3.34 1.40 -13.77
C LEU A 33 -2.88 0.49 -14.91
N ALA A 34 -3.39 0.71 -16.11
CA ALA A 34 -3.11 -0.13 -17.27
C ALA A 34 -1.70 0.11 -17.84
N GLN A 35 -1.05 1.21 -17.46
CA GLN A 35 0.30 1.56 -17.87
C GLN A 35 1.23 1.63 -16.66
N PRO A 36 2.48 1.16 -16.78
CA PRO A 36 3.50 1.42 -15.78
C PRO A 36 3.75 2.93 -15.65
N GLY A 37 3.80 3.44 -14.41
CA GLY A 37 4.06 4.85 -14.13
C GLY A 37 3.81 5.22 -12.66
N PRO A 38 3.97 6.51 -12.31
CA PRO A 38 3.75 7.00 -10.94
C PRO A 38 2.37 6.66 -10.38
N GLN A 39 1.32 6.77 -11.20
CA GLN A 39 -0.07 6.52 -10.78
C GLN A 39 -0.29 5.07 -10.35
N LEU A 40 0.40 4.11 -10.98
CA LEU A 40 0.37 2.71 -10.59
C LEU A 40 0.99 2.52 -9.19
N ILE A 41 2.09 3.19 -8.90
CA ILE A 41 2.79 3.05 -7.61
C ILE A 41 2.05 3.77 -6.50
N GLU A 42 1.47 4.94 -6.75
CA GLU A 42 0.58 5.62 -5.81
C GLU A 42 -0.60 4.72 -5.43
N ALA A 43 -1.28 4.13 -6.43
CA ALA A 43 -2.37 3.21 -6.19
C ALA A 43 -1.91 1.94 -5.44
N ALA A 44 -0.76 1.39 -5.81
CA ALA A 44 -0.18 0.24 -5.12
C ALA A 44 0.22 0.55 -3.67
N ALA A 45 0.71 1.76 -3.38
CA ALA A 45 1.07 2.19 -2.03
C ALA A 45 -0.16 2.25 -1.11
N LEU A 46 -1.28 2.73 -1.64
CA LEU A 46 -2.56 2.74 -0.91
C LEU A 46 -3.06 1.33 -0.62
N LEU A 47 -3.03 0.45 -1.63
CA LEU A 47 -3.41 -0.96 -1.43
C LEU A 47 -2.48 -1.68 -0.44
N LEU A 48 -1.19 -1.38 -0.49
CA LEU A 48 -0.19 -1.96 0.40
C LEU A 48 -0.36 -1.50 1.85
N ASP A 49 -0.72 -0.23 2.07
CA ASP A 49 -1.06 0.31 3.39
C ASP A 49 -2.29 -0.38 3.99
N GLU A 50 -3.38 -0.46 3.23
CA GLU A 50 -4.61 -1.17 3.65
C GLU A 50 -4.33 -2.65 3.93
N LEU A 51 -3.53 -3.31 3.08
CA LEU A 51 -3.11 -4.70 3.30
C LEU A 51 -2.31 -4.85 4.59
N GLY A 52 -1.31 -3.99 4.81
CA GLY A 52 -0.52 -4.01 6.05
C GLY A 52 -1.39 -3.89 7.29
N GLN A 53 -2.32 -2.93 7.27
CA GLN A 53 -3.25 -2.67 8.36
C GLN A 53 -4.16 -3.87 8.66
N ALA A 54 -4.66 -4.56 7.63
CA ALA A 54 -5.46 -5.78 7.80
C ALA A 54 -4.71 -6.88 8.57
N PHE A 55 -3.38 -6.87 8.56
CA PHE A 55 -2.51 -7.80 9.30
C PHE A 55 -1.82 -7.16 10.51
N GLY A 56 -2.21 -5.96 10.93
CA GLY A 56 -1.65 -5.25 12.08
C GLY A 56 -0.25 -4.67 11.86
N VAL A 57 0.19 -4.54 10.59
CA VAL A 57 1.42 -3.85 10.22
C VAL A 57 1.12 -2.36 10.03
N PRO A 58 1.74 -1.45 10.81
CA PRO A 58 1.45 -0.01 10.73
C PRO A 58 1.81 0.64 9.40
N GLU A 59 2.92 0.22 8.81
CA GLU A 59 3.39 0.67 7.50
C GLU A 59 4.25 -0.42 6.86
N MET A 60 3.98 -0.73 5.60
CA MET A 60 4.76 -1.68 4.82
C MET A 60 5.92 -0.95 4.14
N GLY A 61 7.15 -1.43 4.34
CA GLY A 61 8.34 -0.68 3.94
C GLY A 61 8.61 -0.61 2.44
N GLN A 62 7.95 -1.38 1.58
CA GLN A 62 8.31 -1.51 0.17
C GLN A 62 8.01 -0.27 -0.68
N LEU A 63 6.95 0.46 -0.34
CA LEU A 63 6.50 1.67 -1.02
C LEU A 63 6.31 2.80 0.01
N SER A 64 6.64 4.03 -0.36
CA SER A 64 6.27 5.21 0.44
C SER A 64 4.83 5.62 0.14
N ARG A 65 4.22 6.34 1.09
CA ARG A 65 2.84 6.81 0.96
C ARG A 65 2.61 7.80 -0.19
N ASP A 66 3.67 8.46 -0.63
CA ASP A 66 3.67 9.40 -1.76
C ASP A 66 4.15 8.78 -3.08
N GLY A 67 4.16 7.45 -3.19
CA GLY A 67 4.32 6.77 -4.48
C GLY A 67 5.78 6.54 -4.90
N ARG A 68 6.71 6.40 -3.97
CA ARG A 68 8.11 6.02 -4.26
C ARG A 68 8.39 4.57 -3.90
N ILE A 69 9.34 3.97 -4.60
CA ILE A 69 9.87 2.65 -4.24
C ILE A 69 11.00 2.82 -3.23
N ARG A 70 10.87 2.19 -2.05
CA ARG A 70 11.94 2.17 -1.04
C ARG A 70 12.86 0.98 -1.26
N ARG A 71 13.99 1.22 -1.92
CA ARG A 71 14.98 0.21 -2.31
C ARG A 71 15.45 -0.71 -1.17
N PRO A 72 15.62 -0.25 0.10
CA PRO A 72 16.13 -1.10 1.17
C PRO A 72 15.25 -2.31 1.49
N TYR A 73 13.93 -2.21 1.33
CA TYR A 73 12.96 -3.25 1.68
C TYR A 73 12.73 -4.29 0.59
N TRP A 74 13.36 -4.13 -0.57
CA TRP A 74 13.36 -5.15 -1.62
C TRP A 74 14.58 -6.06 -1.48
N ALA A 75 14.34 -7.37 -1.65
CA ALA A 75 15.34 -8.41 -1.51
C ALA A 75 16.59 -8.07 -2.35
N SER A 76 17.73 -7.99 -1.65
CA SER A 76 19.03 -7.66 -2.25
C SER A 76 19.45 -8.68 -3.30
N HIS A 77 19.08 -9.95 -3.12
CA HIS A 77 19.29 -10.99 -4.12
C HIS A 77 18.11 -11.07 -5.11
N GLY A 78 18.37 -10.64 -6.34
CA GLY A 78 17.51 -10.91 -7.50
C GLY A 78 16.45 -9.87 -7.82
N LEU A 79 15.88 -9.17 -6.83
CA LEU A 79 14.74 -8.26 -7.07
C LEU A 79 15.14 -6.78 -7.07
N ARG A 80 16.09 -6.37 -6.23
CA ARG A 80 16.47 -4.96 -6.10
C ARG A 80 16.92 -4.33 -7.42
N GLY A 81 17.83 -4.99 -8.15
CA GLY A 81 18.34 -4.49 -9.43
C GLY A 81 17.24 -4.34 -10.50
N PRO A 82 16.47 -5.41 -10.78
CA PRO A 82 15.37 -5.34 -11.74
C PRO A 82 14.29 -4.32 -11.40
N ILE A 83 13.96 -4.14 -10.11
CA ILE A 83 12.96 -3.15 -9.67
C ILE A 83 13.44 -1.72 -9.90
N VAL A 84 14.70 -1.42 -9.59
CA VAL A 84 15.28 -0.10 -9.86
C VAL A 84 15.29 0.18 -11.36
N ALA A 85 15.75 -0.77 -12.16
CA ALA A 85 15.77 -0.62 -13.63
C ALA A 85 14.36 -0.47 -14.23
N TRP A 86 13.37 -1.19 -13.68
CA TRP A 86 11.97 -1.03 -14.08
C TRP A 86 11.41 0.34 -13.67
N ALA A 87 11.75 0.83 -12.47
CA ALA A 87 11.29 2.13 -12.00
C ALA A 87 11.85 3.26 -12.86
N GLU A 88 13.15 3.24 -13.15
CA GLU A 88 13.82 4.19 -14.04
C GLU A 88 13.19 4.21 -15.44
N LYS A 89 12.86 3.05 -15.99
CA LYS A 89 12.23 2.94 -17.32
C LYS A 89 10.84 3.61 -17.39
N ASN A 90 10.13 3.68 -16.27
CA ASN A 90 8.73 4.14 -16.23
C ASN A 90 8.56 5.44 -15.43
N ASP A 91 9.64 6.20 -15.24
CA ASP A 91 9.65 7.50 -14.54
C ASP A 91 9.12 7.41 -13.09
N ILE A 92 9.43 6.31 -12.41
CA ILE A 92 9.05 6.07 -11.02
C ILE A 92 10.23 6.38 -10.11
N GLU A 93 9.99 7.19 -9.09
CA GLU A 93 11.01 7.58 -8.14
C GLU A 93 11.41 6.42 -7.20
N VAL A 94 12.72 6.27 -6.99
CA VAL A 94 13.30 5.30 -6.06
C VAL A 94 14.03 6.06 -4.96
N THR A 95 13.79 5.67 -3.72
CA THR A 95 14.43 6.25 -2.53
C THR A 95 15.13 5.17 -1.70
N ASP A 96 16.13 5.59 -0.93
CA ASP A 96 16.80 4.78 0.09
C ASP A 96 16.25 5.08 1.51
N GLU A 97 15.12 5.79 1.61
CA GLU A 97 14.41 6.06 2.87
C GLU A 97 14.00 4.75 3.59
N THR A 98 14.12 4.77 4.92
CA THR A 98 13.70 3.69 5.82
C THR A 98 12.69 4.18 6.86
N ILE A 99 11.74 3.30 7.21
CA ILE A 99 10.75 3.41 8.29
C ILE A 99 11.14 2.58 9.51
#